data_AF-A0A9J6E7X6-F1
#
_entry.id   AF-A0A9J6E7X6-F1
#
_cell.length_a   1.000
_cell.length_b   1.000
_cell.length_c   1.000
_cell.angle_alpha   90.00
_cell.angle_beta   90.00
_cell.angle_gamma   90.00
#
_symmetry.space_group_name_H-M   'P 1'
#
loop_
_entity.id
_entity.type
_entity.pdbx_description
1 polymer ?
#
loop_
_entity_poly.entity_id
_entity_poly.type
_entity_poly.pdbx_seq_one_letter_code
_entity_poly.pdbx_strand_id
1 'polypeptide(L)'
;MTWARVSPGRLEVCPRCENPGTKSWSCENPGTRFAKDVADYIRQNKSLRDLVIWDSSGGDEGAAALAKALVANDTLTTFSLGDVELSSDTLIIFAKMLATNSALESVNLSQVRPLEKDQVCWLMSQKWYAGVFKRLDIAWPEQLLPELAILIRREACCPSLFVSVTSSVDKRVLGEFTDALATDTTLRRLSIESDKAVIDALEDRFDKDSTHSACRRALLRRIWDDVTVSRGQERHLVSILDALKKNSSVVQFTTSAVMVTPEMARSLSELLAANDTLNVVNVYNYWEMSPQEIQTILKGLRTNHSLI
;
A
#
# COMPACT_ATOMS: atom_id res chain seq x y z
N MET A 1 18.91 6.95 20.81
CA MET A 1 18.85 6.51 19.40
C MET A 1 18.27 5.10 19.38
N THR A 2 16.99 4.95 19.08
CA THR A 2 16.36 3.64 18.88
C THR A 2 16.27 3.38 17.38
N TRP A 3 17.24 2.64 16.86
CA TRP A 3 17.37 2.21 15.46
C TRP A 3 16.47 1.01 15.12
N ALA A 4 15.81 0.43 16.13
CA ALA A 4 14.85 -0.64 15.98
C ALA A 4 13.73 -0.53 17.02
N ARG A 5 12.54 -0.97 16.62
CA ARG A 5 11.39 -1.21 17.49
C ARG A 5 11.15 -2.71 17.55
N VAL A 6 11.15 -3.25 18.76
CA VAL A 6 10.96 -4.68 19.01
C VAL A 6 9.67 -4.89 19.77
N SER A 7 8.83 -5.79 19.26
CA SER A 7 7.64 -6.30 19.93
C SER A 7 7.67 -7.84 19.88
N PRO A 8 6.92 -8.56 20.72
CA PRO A 8 6.88 -10.03 20.66
C PRO A 8 6.59 -10.53 19.24
N GLY A 9 7.53 -11.26 18.65
CA GLY A 9 7.42 -11.81 17.30
C GLY A 9 7.60 -10.81 16.14
N ARG A 10 7.82 -9.52 16.42
CA ARG A 10 7.96 -8.46 15.41
C ARG A 10 9.20 -7.60 15.62
N LEU A 11 9.97 -7.42 14.54
CA LEU A 11 11.12 -6.53 14.48
C LEU A 11 10.89 -5.49 13.39
N GLU A 12 11.01 -4.22 13.75
CA GLU A 12 10.99 -3.11 12.81
C GLU A 12 12.31 -2.34 12.95
N VAL A 13 13.01 -2.18 11.84
CA VAL A 13 14.26 -1.43 11.74
C VAL A 13 13.96 -0.15 10.97
N CYS A 14 14.22 1.00 11.58
CA CYS A 14 13.87 2.30 11.00
C CYS A 14 15.00 3.33 11.11
N PRO A 15 15.33 4.05 10.01
CA PRO A 15 16.26 5.16 9.99
C PRO A 15 15.47 6.48 9.96
N ARG A 16 14.79 6.79 11.06
CA ARG A 16 14.43 8.20 11.35
C ARG A 16 14.96 8.52 12.74
N CYS A 17 16.29 8.53 12.83
CA CYS A 17 16.98 9.12 13.97
C CYS A 17 16.75 10.63 13.94
N GLU A 18 15.72 11.12 14.62
CA GLU A 18 15.70 12.53 14.99
C GLU A 18 16.89 12.76 15.93
N ASN A 19 17.86 13.56 15.49
CA ASN A 19 18.94 13.99 16.36
C ASN A 19 18.40 15.14 17.24
N PRO A 20 18.15 14.93 18.55
CA PRO A 20 17.47 15.91 19.39
C PRO A 20 18.26 17.23 19.53
N GLY A 21 19.55 17.25 19.17
CA GLY A 21 20.39 18.44 19.18
C GLY A 21 20.42 19.26 17.89
N THR A 22 20.06 18.70 16.73
CA THR A 22 20.29 19.36 15.44
C THR A 22 19.07 19.49 14.54
N LYS A 23 17.94 18.82 14.83
CA LYS A 23 16.77 18.76 13.93
C LYS A 23 17.15 18.44 12.47
N SER A 24 18.26 17.73 12.27
CA SER A 24 18.77 17.32 10.97
C SER A 24 18.44 15.84 10.76
N TRP A 25 17.84 15.53 9.63
CA TRP A 25 17.50 14.18 9.18
C TRP A 25 18.71 13.57 8.47
N SER A 26 19.76 13.21 9.21
CA SER A 26 20.90 12.50 8.64
C SER A 26 21.15 11.23 9.44
N CYS A 27 20.47 10.16 9.06
CA CYS A 27 20.87 8.80 9.37
C CYS A 27 22.01 8.41 8.41
N GLU A 28 23.15 7.99 8.94
CA GLU A 28 24.11 7.23 8.14
C GLU A 28 23.39 5.98 7.65
N ASN A 29 23.15 5.85 6.34
CA ASN A 29 22.57 4.64 5.77
C ASN A 29 23.48 3.47 6.18
N PRO A 30 23.00 2.51 6.99
CA PRO A 30 23.84 1.44 7.51
C PRO A 30 24.31 0.49 6.38
N GLY A 31 23.72 0.63 5.18
CA GLY A 31 24.22 0.11 3.93
C GLY A 31 24.13 -1.41 3.82
N THR A 32 24.78 -1.95 2.79
CA THR A 32 24.72 -3.39 2.45
C THR A 32 25.16 -4.29 3.59
N ARG A 33 26.09 -3.84 4.43
CA ARG A 33 26.61 -4.63 5.55
C ARG A 33 25.51 -4.95 6.56
N PHE A 34 24.69 -3.96 6.90
CA PHE A 34 23.57 -4.16 7.82
C PHE A 34 22.55 -5.15 7.27
N ALA A 35 22.19 -5.04 5.98
CA ALA A 35 21.29 -6.00 5.35
C ALA A 35 21.84 -7.43 5.37
N LYS A 36 23.17 -7.61 5.23
CA LYS A 36 23.83 -8.92 5.38
C LYS A 36 23.78 -9.45 6.81
N ASP A 37 24.03 -8.61 7.80
CA ASP A 37 23.93 -8.99 9.22
C ASP A 37 22.48 -9.40 9.58
N VAL A 38 21.49 -8.66 9.07
CA VAL A 38 20.06 -9.02 9.22
C VAL A 38 19.75 -10.33 8.48
N ALA A 39 20.31 -10.55 7.30
CA ALA A 39 20.14 -11.80 6.56
C ALA A 39 20.70 -13.00 7.35
N ASP A 40 21.84 -12.86 8.01
CA ASP A 40 22.40 -13.90 8.88
C ASP A 40 21.52 -14.16 10.11
N TYR A 41 20.97 -13.10 10.70
CA TYR A 41 19.99 -13.23 11.77
C TYR A 41 18.72 -13.97 11.33
N ILE A 42 18.16 -13.64 10.16
CA ILE A 42 16.98 -14.30 9.58
C ILE A 42 17.22 -15.81 9.43
N ARG A 43 18.41 -16.24 8.99
CA ARG A 43 18.70 -17.68 8.82
C ARG A 43 18.64 -18.46 10.13
N GLN A 44 19.04 -17.83 11.23
CA GLN A 44 19.17 -18.48 12.54
C GLN A 44 17.91 -18.32 13.39
N ASN A 45 17.17 -17.23 13.20
CA ASN A 45 16.01 -16.93 14.02
C ASN A 45 14.83 -17.85 13.67
N LYS A 46 14.29 -18.53 14.69
CA LYS A 46 13.16 -19.45 14.60
C LYS A 46 11.91 -19.00 15.35
N SER A 47 11.84 -17.73 15.75
CA SER A 47 10.73 -17.18 16.53
C SER A 47 10.11 -15.93 15.90
N LEU A 48 10.85 -15.22 15.07
CA LEU A 48 10.42 -13.98 14.43
C LEU A 48 9.36 -14.32 13.37
N ARG A 49 8.25 -13.57 13.42
CA ARG A 49 7.10 -13.73 12.52
C ARG A 49 6.99 -12.54 11.56
N ASP A 50 7.30 -11.35 12.05
CA ASP A 50 7.16 -10.11 11.29
C ASP A 50 8.47 -9.32 11.26
N LEU A 51 8.92 -8.95 10.06
CA LEU A 51 10.12 -8.14 9.85
C LEU A 51 9.85 -6.96 8.91
N VAL A 52 10.16 -5.76 9.37
CA VAL A 52 10.08 -4.52 8.58
C VAL A 52 11.45 -3.85 8.56
N ILE A 53 11.93 -3.51 7.37
CA ILE A 53 13.19 -2.79 7.15
C ILE A 53 12.90 -1.56 6.28
N TRP A 54 13.27 -0.38 6.77
CA TRP A 54 13.16 0.88 6.04
C TRP A 54 14.54 1.41 5.69
N ASP A 55 14.74 1.91 4.46
CA ASP A 55 15.95 2.64 3.98
C ASP A 55 17.28 2.14 4.60
N SER A 56 17.46 0.81 4.62
CA SER A 56 18.59 0.13 5.28
C SER A 56 18.98 -1.16 4.57
N SER A 57 18.52 -1.35 3.33
CA SER A 57 18.87 -2.52 2.52
C SER A 57 20.26 -2.41 1.91
N GLY A 58 20.83 -1.20 1.78
CA GLY A 58 22.01 -0.98 0.95
C GLY A 58 21.77 -1.19 -0.55
N GLY A 59 20.52 -1.03 -1.01
CA GLY A 59 20.12 -1.24 -2.41
C GLY A 59 20.00 -2.71 -2.79
N ASP A 60 20.20 -3.00 -4.07
CA ASP A 60 19.99 -4.33 -4.66
C ASP A 60 20.80 -5.44 -4.02
N GLU A 61 22.06 -5.17 -3.66
CA GLU A 61 22.96 -6.20 -3.12
C GLU A 61 22.45 -6.73 -1.77
N GLY A 62 22.09 -5.84 -0.85
CA GLY A 62 21.60 -6.26 0.46
C GLY A 62 20.17 -6.76 0.42
N ALA A 63 19.32 -6.22 -0.45
CA ALA A 63 17.99 -6.78 -0.71
C ALA A 63 18.06 -8.22 -1.26
N ALA A 64 18.99 -8.52 -2.17
CA ALA A 64 19.25 -9.86 -2.65
C ALA A 64 19.79 -10.79 -1.53
N ALA A 65 20.61 -10.28 -0.62
CA ALA A 65 21.08 -11.03 0.54
C ALA A 65 19.94 -11.41 1.49
N LEU A 66 19.02 -10.48 1.75
CA LEU A 66 17.81 -10.71 2.53
C LEU A 66 16.92 -11.76 1.86
N ALA A 67 16.63 -11.62 0.57
CA ALA A 67 15.85 -12.61 -0.17
C ALA A 67 16.46 -14.02 -0.11
N LYS A 68 17.78 -14.15 -0.25
CA LYS A 68 18.48 -15.44 -0.11
C LYS A 68 18.34 -16.03 1.29
N ALA A 69 18.36 -15.22 2.34
CA ALA A 69 18.12 -15.70 3.71
C ALA A 69 16.68 -16.17 3.92
N LEU A 70 15.71 -15.45 3.35
CA LEU A 70 14.29 -15.80 3.45
C LEU A 70 13.97 -17.15 2.79
N VAL A 71 14.71 -17.60 1.77
CA VAL A 71 14.52 -18.95 1.18
C VAL A 71 14.54 -20.06 2.23
N ALA A 72 15.41 -19.96 3.23
CA ALA A 72 15.60 -20.99 4.27
C ALA A 72 14.85 -20.68 5.59
N ASN A 73 14.21 -19.52 5.70
CA ASN A 73 13.46 -19.15 6.90
C ASN A 73 12.02 -19.68 6.81
N ASP A 74 11.63 -20.47 7.80
CA ASP A 74 10.35 -21.16 7.88
C ASP A 74 9.43 -20.58 8.98
N THR A 75 9.81 -19.45 9.58
CA THR A 75 9.08 -18.86 10.71
C THR A 75 8.49 -17.49 10.40
N LEU A 76 9.15 -16.69 9.58
CA LEU A 76 8.65 -15.41 9.12
C LEU A 76 7.42 -15.61 8.26
N THR A 77 6.34 -14.95 8.65
CA THR A 77 5.06 -14.90 7.95
C THR A 77 4.91 -13.59 7.19
N THR A 78 5.50 -12.50 7.69
CA THR A 78 5.48 -11.19 7.02
C THR A 78 6.88 -10.58 6.91
N PHE A 79 7.16 -10.01 5.73
CA PHE A 79 8.38 -9.25 5.45
C PHE A 79 8.02 -7.98 4.67
N SER A 80 8.62 -6.84 5.05
CA SER A 80 8.42 -5.57 4.36
C SER A 80 9.76 -4.86 4.15
N LEU A 81 9.98 -4.38 2.94
CA LEU A 81 11.10 -3.50 2.60
C LEU A 81 10.54 -2.21 2.01
N GLY A 82 10.82 -1.09 2.67
CA GLY A 82 10.26 0.20 2.28
C GLY A 82 11.32 1.29 2.11
N ASP A 83 11.01 2.26 1.27
CA ASP A 83 11.86 3.42 0.98
C ASP A 83 13.25 3.01 0.48
N VAL A 84 13.27 2.12 -0.51
CA VAL A 84 14.50 1.61 -1.13
C VAL A 84 14.35 1.63 -2.64
N GLU A 85 15.32 2.24 -3.31
CA GLU A 85 15.44 2.14 -4.75
C GLU A 85 16.05 0.78 -5.13
N LEU A 86 15.19 -0.16 -5.55
CA LEU A 86 15.58 -1.47 -6.06
C LEU A 86 15.45 -1.53 -7.57
N SER A 87 16.29 -2.32 -8.22
CA SER A 87 16.04 -2.73 -9.59
C SER A 87 14.94 -3.78 -9.66
N SER A 88 14.36 -3.87 -10.84
CA SER A 88 13.36 -4.88 -11.13
C SER A 88 13.93 -6.31 -11.16
N ASP A 89 15.24 -6.47 -11.37
CA ASP A 89 15.94 -7.75 -11.20
C ASP A 89 15.90 -8.23 -9.75
N THR A 90 16.04 -7.32 -8.79
CA THR A 90 15.89 -7.65 -7.36
C THR A 90 14.48 -8.12 -7.04
N LEU A 91 13.45 -7.52 -7.64
CA LEU A 91 12.06 -7.99 -7.50
C LEU A 91 11.89 -9.42 -8.03
N ILE A 92 12.55 -9.79 -9.13
CA ILE A 92 12.57 -11.17 -9.63
C ILE A 92 13.21 -12.13 -8.62
N ILE A 93 14.26 -11.70 -7.90
CA ILE A 93 14.86 -12.51 -6.84
C ILE A 93 13.85 -12.78 -5.72
N PHE A 94 13.08 -11.78 -5.30
CA PHE A 94 11.99 -11.97 -4.32
C PHE A 94 10.88 -12.88 -4.86
N ALA A 95 10.51 -12.75 -6.13
CA ALA A 95 9.52 -13.63 -6.76
C ALA A 95 9.97 -15.10 -6.74
N LYS A 96 11.23 -15.38 -7.10
CA LYS A 96 11.81 -16.74 -7.04
C LYS A 96 11.91 -17.27 -5.61
N MET A 97 12.26 -16.38 -4.66
CA MET A 97 12.29 -16.73 -3.24
C MET A 97 10.89 -17.16 -2.78
N LEU A 98 9.85 -16.36 -3.08
CA LEU A 98 8.47 -16.70 -2.75
C LEU A 98 8.01 -18.00 -3.40
N ALA A 99 8.42 -18.28 -4.64
CA ALA A 99 8.11 -19.55 -5.30
C ALA A 99 8.65 -20.78 -4.55
N THR A 100 9.71 -20.61 -3.76
CA THR A 100 10.36 -21.68 -2.97
C THR A 100 9.92 -21.66 -1.51
N ASN A 101 9.74 -20.49 -0.93
CA ASN A 101 9.36 -20.30 0.46
C ASN A 101 7.85 -20.44 0.64
N SER A 102 7.41 -21.36 1.49
CA SER A 102 5.99 -21.59 1.81
C SER A 102 5.53 -20.98 3.14
N ALA A 103 6.44 -20.44 3.95
CA ALA A 103 6.14 -19.90 5.27
C ALA A 103 5.72 -18.42 5.22
N LEU A 104 6.32 -17.65 4.33
CA LEU A 104 5.96 -16.26 4.09
C LEU A 104 4.58 -16.20 3.42
N GLU A 105 3.68 -15.49 4.08
CA GLU A 105 2.32 -15.22 3.62
C GLU A 105 2.22 -13.85 2.93
N SER A 106 3.07 -12.90 3.32
CA SER A 106 3.08 -11.54 2.77
C SER A 106 4.49 -10.97 2.69
N VAL A 107 4.84 -10.47 1.50
CA VAL A 107 6.07 -9.72 1.21
C VAL A 107 5.66 -8.39 0.60
N ASN A 108 5.92 -7.29 1.31
CA ASN A 108 5.60 -5.95 0.86
C ASN A 108 6.85 -5.24 0.31
N LEU A 109 6.81 -4.95 -1.00
CA LEU A 109 7.79 -4.19 -1.76
C LEU A 109 7.07 -3.06 -2.54
N SER A 110 5.94 -2.55 -2.04
CA SER A 110 5.14 -1.53 -2.74
C SER A 110 5.83 -0.16 -2.82
N GLN A 111 6.87 0.05 -2.01
CA GLN A 111 7.63 1.29 -1.90
C GLN A 111 9.01 1.18 -2.56
N VAL A 112 9.15 0.27 -3.54
CA VAL A 112 10.36 0.13 -4.36
C VAL A 112 10.00 0.36 -5.83
N ARG A 113 11.00 0.53 -6.69
CA ARG A 113 10.77 0.74 -8.13
C ARG A 113 9.92 -0.42 -8.69
N PRO A 114 8.85 -0.14 -9.44
CA PRO A 114 7.97 -1.18 -9.97
C PRO A 114 8.68 -2.09 -10.99
N LEU A 115 8.11 -3.28 -11.20
CA LEU A 115 8.56 -4.20 -12.26
C LEU A 115 8.32 -3.57 -13.64
N GLU A 116 9.20 -3.90 -14.59
CA GLU A 116 8.96 -3.58 -16.00
C GLU A 116 8.01 -4.60 -16.64
N LYS A 117 7.32 -4.18 -17.69
CA LYS A 117 6.32 -5.00 -18.39
C LYS A 117 6.86 -6.35 -18.83
N ASP A 118 8.03 -6.37 -19.45
CA ASP A 118 8.64 -7.59 -19.97
C ASP A 118 8.93 -8.60 -18.85
N GLN A 119 9.27 -8.12 -17.65
CA GLN A 119 9.53 -8.97 -16.50
C GLN A 119 8.24 -9.51 -15.88
N VAL A 120 7.17 -8.71 -15.82
CA VAL A 120 5.84 -9.20 -15.40
C VAL A 120 5.35 -10.27 -16.39
N CYS A 121 5.46 -10.02 -17.69
CA CYS A 121 5.11 -10.99 -18.73
C CYS A 121 5.94 -12.29 -18.58
N TRP A 122 7.25 -12.15 -18.34
CA TRP A 122 8.11 -13.30 -18.09
C TRP A 122 7.70 -14.07 -16.83
N LEU A 123 7.43 -13.39 -15.72
CA LEU A 123 6.95 -14.01 -14.49
C LEU A 123 5.64 -14.76 -14.72
N MET A 124 4.67 -14.14 -15.38
CA MET A 124 3.36 -14.74 -15.70
C MET A 124 3.46 -15.95 -16.63
N SER A 125 4.57 -16.14 -17.34
CA SER A 125 4.82 -17.37 -18.12
C SER A 125 5.30 -18.56 -17.28
N GLN A 126 5.72 -18.33 -16.03
CA GLN A 126 6.24 -19.37 -15.14
C GLN A 126 5.12 -20.15 -14.45
N LYS A 127 5.20 -21.47 -14.34
CA LYS A 127 4.12 -22.27 -13.70
C LYS A 127 3.77 -21.87 -12.26
N TRP A 128 4.73 -21.28 -11.53
CA TRP A 128 4.58 -20.90 -10.11
C TRP A 128 4.08 -19.47 -9.90
N TYR A 129 3.86 -18.68 -10.96
CA TYR A 129 3.61 -17.23 -10.86
C TYR A 129 2.41 -16.89 -9.96
N ALA A 130 1.34 -17.68 -10.03
CA ALA A 130 0.09 -17.39 -9.34
C ALA A 130 0.25 -17.43 -7.80
N GLY A 131 1.12 -18.31 -7.28
CA GLY A 131 1.41 -18.37 -5.85
C GLY A 131 2.28 -17.22 -5.35
N VAL A 132 2.99 -16.55 -6.26
CA VAL A 132 3.86 -15.41 -5.95
C VAL A 132 3.05 -14.13 -5.85
N PHE A 133 2.28 -13.78 -6.88
CA PHE A 133 1.50 -12.54 -6.86
C PHE A 133 0.39 -12.53 -5.80
N LYS A 134 -0.03 -13.69 -5.27
CA LYS A 134 -0.91 -13.77 -4.09
C LYS A 134 -0.28 -13.25 -2.80
N ARG A 135 1.04 -13.26 -2.71
CA ARG A 135 1.82 -12.98 -1.49
C ARG A 135 2.79 -11.82 -1.66
N LEU A 136 2.97 -11.33 -2.88
CA LEU A 136 3.84 -10.22 -3.23
C LEU A 136 3.01 -8.96 -3.43
N ASP A 137 3.19 -7.97 -2.55
CA ASP A 137 2.62 -6.64 -2.67
C ASP A 137 3.66 -5.72 -3.34
N ILE A 138 3.31 -5.18 -4.50
CA ILE A 138 4.13 -4.28 -5.32
C ILE A 138 3.26 -3.13 -5.82
N ALA A 139 3.90 -2.01 -6.17
CA ALA A 139 3.21 -0.95 -6.87
C ALA A 139 2.97 -1.33 -8.34
N TRP A 140 1.73 -1.15 -8.79
CA TRP A 140 1.29 -1.38 -10.16
C TRP A 140 1.16 -0.06 -10.91
N PRO A 141 2.12 0.32 -11.75
CA PRO A 141 2.02 1.53 -12.54
C PRO A 141 1.03 1.33 -13.70
N GLU A 142 0.52 2.43 -14.26
CA GLU A 142 -0.53 2.41 -15.29
C GLU A 142 -0.21 1.55 -16.52
N GLN A 143 1.07 1.41 -16.86
CA GLN A 143 1.53 0.61 -18.00
C GLN A 143 1.32 -0.89 -17.80
N LEU A 144 1.13 -1.34 -16.54
CA LEU A 144 0.92 -2.74 -16.15
C LEU A 144 -0.54 -3.06 -15.83
N LEU A 145 -1.47 -2.10 -15.99
CA LEU A 145 -2.90 -2.35 -15.80
C LEU A 145 -3.45 -3.52 -16.62
N PRO A 146 -3.04 -3.74 -17.90
CA PRO A 146 -3.49 -4.90 -18.67
C PRO A 146 -3.07 -6.23 -18.02
N GLU A 147 -1.82 -6.34 -17.59
CA GLU A 147 -1.28 -7.53 -16.91
C GLU A 147 -1.96 -7.74 -15.56
N LEU A 148 -2.17 -6.66 -14.79
CA LEU A 148 -2.90 -6.70 -13.53
C LEU A 148 -4.34 -7.18 -13.71
N ALA A 149 -5.05 -6.70 -14.72
CA ALA A 149 -6.41 -7.13 -15.03
C ALA A 149 -6.49 -8.63 -15.37
N ILE A 150 -5.46 -9.19 -16.02
CA ILE A 150 -5.35 -10.64 -16.27
C ILE A 150 -5.14 -11.41 -14.96
N LEU A 151 -4.26 -10.91 -14.07
CA LEU A 151 -4.00 -11.56 -12.78
C LEU A 151 -5.24 -11.55 -11.88
N ILE A 152 -5.99 -10.45 -11.85
CA ILE A 152 -7.26 -10.31 -11.13
C ILE A 152 -8.27 -11.35 -11.63
N ARG A 153 -8.53 -11.40 -12.95
CA ARG A 153 -9.47 -12.38 -13.54
C ARG A 153 -9.09 -13.84 -13.30
N ARG A 154 -7.82 -14.12 -13.02
CA ARG A 154 -7.32 -15.46 -12.70
C ARG A 154 -7.24 -15.76 -11.21
N GLU A 155 -7.74 -14.85 -10.36
CA GLU A 155 -7.64 -14.93 -8.90
C GLU A 155 -6.18 -15.19 -8.44
N ALA A 156 -5.23 -14.59 -9.15
CA ALA A 156 -3.79 -14.77 -8.94
C ALA A 156 -3.13 -13.56 -8.27
N CYS A 157 -3.90 -12.50 -8.01
CA CYS A 157 -3.44 -11.30 -7.31
C CYS A 157 -3.48 -11.47 -5.79
N CYS A 158 -2.67 -10.66 -5.11
CA CYS A 158 -2.74 -10.47 -3.69
C CYS A 158 -4.07 -9.78 -3.32
N PRO A 159 -4.63 -10.05 -2.13
CA PRO A 159 -5.84 -9.37 -1.66
C PRO A 159 -5.66 -7.87 -1.42
N SER A 160 -4.46 -7.31 -1.63
CA SER A 160 -4.07 -5.94 -1.34
C SER A 160 -3.32 -5.37 -2.54
N LEU A 161 -3.96 -4.50 -3.31
CA LEU A 161 -3.35 -3.89 -4.49
C LEU A 161 -3.02 -2.42 -4.25
N PHE A 162 -1.86 -2.00 -4.71
CA PHE A 162 -1.46 -0.61 -4.84
C PHE A 162 -1.26 -0.27 -6.31
N VAL A 163 -2.05 0.65 -6.85
CA VAL A 163 -2.07 1.00 -8.27
C VAL A 163 -1.81 2.50 -8.41
N SER A 164 -0.92 2.88 -9.32
CA SER A 164 -0.61 4.28 -9.61
C SER A 164 -1.01 4.57 -11.06
N VAL A 165 -1.97 5.47 -11.23
CA VAL A 165 -2.60 5.78 -12.53
C VAL A 165 -2.72 7.28 -12.68
N THR A 166 -2.46 7.81 -13.86
CA THR A 166 -2.64 9.25 -14.13
C THR A 166 -3.77 9.50 -15.11
N SER A 167 -4.18 10.76 -15.24
CA SER A 167 -5.19 11.16 -16.24
C SER A 167 -4.79 10.89 -17.70
N SER A 168 -3.52 10.55 -18.00
CA SER A 168 -3.09 10.14 -19.33
C SER A 168 -3.38 8.69 -19.69
N VAL A 169 -3.82 7.86 -18.74
CA VAL A 169 -4.14 6.45 -19.00
C VAL A 169 -5.19 6.32 -20.11
N ASP A 170 -5.00 5.33 -20.99
CA ASP A 170 -5.99 5.02 -22.01
C ASP A 170 -7.31 4.60 -21.34
N LYS A 171 -8.41 5.29 -21.70
CA LYS A 171 -9.74 5.05 -21.12
C LYS A 171 -10.23 3.62 -21.32
N ARG A 172 -9.83 2.95 -22.40
CA ARG A 172 -10.12 1.54 -22.66
C ARG A 172 -9.35 0.65 -21.69
N VAL A 173 -8.06 0.92 -21.47
CA VAL A 173 -7.24 0.16 -20.51
C VAL A 173 -7.80 0.29 -19.09
N LEU A 174 -8.14 1.52 -18.69
CA LEU A 174 -8.82 1.78 -17.41
C LEU A 174 -10.16 1.04 -17.32
N GLY A 175 -10.90 1.01 -18.43
CA GLY A 175 -12.13 0.23 -18.57
C GLY A 175 -11.90 -1.27 -18.35
N GLU A 176 -10.95 -1.87 -19.05
CA GLU A 176 -10.66 -3.31 -18.92
C GLU A 176 -10.18 -3.69 -17.51
N PHE A 177 -9.46 -2.78 -16.84
CA PHE A 177 -9.07 -2.94 -15.44
C PHE A 177 -10.27 -2.86 -14.48
N THR A 178 -11.15 -1.87 -14.66
CA THR A 178 -12.40 -1.78 -13.84
C THR A 178 -13.28 -2.99 -14.00
N ASP A 179 -13.45 -3.49 -15.22
CA ASP A 179 -14.25 -4.67 -15.50
C ASP A 179 -13.66 -5.91 -14.82
N ALA A 180 -12.33 -6.02 -14.75
CA ALA A 180 -11.65 -7.11 -14.02
C ALA A 180 -11.91 -7.01 -12.51
N LEU A 181 -11.73 -5.83 -11.93
CA LEU A 181 -11.99 -5.58 -10.51
C LEU A 181 -13.45 -5.86 -10.14
N ALA A 182 -14.37 -5.53 -11.04
CA ALA A 182 -15.78 -5.78 -10.86
C ALA A 182 -16.09 -7.27 -10.70
N THR A 183 -15.40 -8.13 -11.45
CA THR A 183 -15.59 -9.58 -11.34
C THR A 183 -14.86 -10.22 -10.16
N ASP A 184 -13.96 -9.49 -9.49
CA ASP A 184 -13.12 -10.04 -8.44
C ASP A 184 -13.85 -10.11 -7.09
N THR A 185 -13.69 -11.24 -6.41
CA THR A 185 -14.27 -11.50 -5.07
C THR A 185 -13.21 -11.69 -4.00
N THR A 186 -11.94 -11.69 -4.38
CA THR A 186 -10.80 -12.04 -3.54
C THR A 186 -10.11 -10.82 -2.93
N LEU A 187 -10.20 -9.68 -3.61
CA LEU A 187 -9.62 -8.42 -3.23
C LEU A 187 -10.24 -7.94 -1.91
N ARG A 188 -9.37 -7.41 -1.06
CA ARG A 188 -9.72 -6.90 0.27
C ARG A 188 -9.27 -5.47 0.46
N ARG A 189 -8.27 -5.00 -0.29
CA ARG A 189 -7.72 -3.64 -0.25
C ARG A 189 -7.30 -3.22 -1.67
N LEU A 190 -7.69 -2.02 -2.08
CA LEU A 190 -7.34 -1.44 -3.38
C LEU A 190 -7.00 0.03 -3.19
N SER A 191 -5.71 0.33 -3.20
CA SER A 191 -5.17 1.68 -3.24
C SER A 191 -5.01 2.13 -4.68
N ILE A 192 -5.49 3.33 -5.00
CA ILE A 192 -5.30 3.96 -6.31
C ILE A 192 -4.73 5.35 -6.06
N GLU A 193 -3.47 5.57 -6.43
CA GLU A 193 -2.83 6.88 -6.51
C GLU A 193 -3.18 7.48 -7.88
N SER A 194 -3.98 8.57 -7.92
CA SER A 194 -4.45 9.15 -9.18
C SER A 194 -5.01 10.58 -9.09
N ASP A 195 -5.21 11.20 -10.26
CA ASP A 195 -5.90 12.49 -10.41
C ASP A 195 -7.43 12.34 -10.35
N LYS A 196 -8.20 13.42 -10.09
CA LYS A 196 -9.68 13.38 -10.07
C LYS A 196 -10.28 12.68 -11.27
N ALA A 197 -9.77 13.04 -12.45
CA ALA A 197 -10.43 12.69 -13.69
C ALA A 197 -10.50 11.17 -13.86
N VAL A 198 -9.51 10.45 -13.31
CA VAL A 198 -9.49 8.99 -13.28
C VAL A 198 -10.49 8.49 -12.25
N ILE A 199 -10.50 9.05 -11.03
CA ILE A 199 -11.45 8.67 -9.97
C ILE A 199 -12.90 8.87 -10.43
N ASP A 200 -13.23 10.03 -10.96
CA ASP A 200 -14.56 10.35 -11.50
C ASP A 200 -14.95 9.37 -12.63
N ALA A 201 -14.00 9.00 -13.50
CA ALA A 201 -14.24 8.02 -14.57
C ALA A 201 -14.45 6.59 -14.07
N LEU A 202 -13.79 6.20 -12.99
CA LEU A 202 -14.02 4.93 -12.29
C LEU A 202 -15.43 4.91 -11.69
N GLU A 203 -15.82 5.96 -10.98
CA GLU A 203 -17.13 6.11 -10.34
C GLU A 203 -18.28 6.06 -11.37
N ASP A 204 -18.18 6.85 -12.44
CA ASP A 204 -19.16 6.87 -13.54
C ASP A 204 -19.39 5.49 -14.17
N ARG A 205 -18.33 4.68 -14.27
CA ARG A 205 -18.42 3.31 -14.79
C ARG A 205 -19.11 2.36 -13.81
N PHE A 206 -18.84 2.49 -12.52
CA PHE A 206 -19.51 1.67 -11.50
C PHE A 206 -20.99 2.01 -11.34
N ASP A 207 -21.40 3.25 -11.62
CA ASP A 207 -22.80 3.68 -11.49
C ASP A 207 -23.68 3.36 -12.71
N LYS A 208 -23.12 3.22 -13.92
CA LYS A 208 -23.90 2.98 -15.15
C LYS A 208 -24.40 1.55 -15.31
N ASP A 209 -23.84 0.58 -14.59
CA ASP A 209 -24.14 -0.83 -14.83
C ASP A 209 -24.85 -1.50 -13.62
N SER A 210 -26.17 -1.59 -13.71
CA SER A 210 -27.09 -2.04 -12.64
C SER A 210 -26.86 -3.47 -12.11
N THR A 211 -26.07 -4.27 -12.81
CA THR A 211 -25.61 -5.62 -12.43
C THR A 211 -24.44 -5.61 -11.45
N HIS A 212 -23.71 -4.50 -11.33
CA HIS A 212 -22.45 -4.39 -10.58
C HIS A 212 -22.61 -3.86 -9.14
N SER A 213 -23.81 -3.95 -8.56
CA SER A 213 -24.05 -3.62 -7.14
C SER A 213 -23.20 -4.42 -6.15
N ALA A 214 -22.69 -5.60 -6.55
CA ALA A 214 -21.72 -6.39 -5.79
C ALA A 214 -20.28 -5.81 -5.88
N CYS A 215 -19.91 -5.21 -7.01
CA CYS A 215 -18.64 -4.49 -7.20
C CYS A 215 -18.61 -3.23 -6.35
N ARG A 216 -19.74 -2.51 -6.29
CA ARG A 216 -20.01 -1.44 -5.32
C ARG A 216 -19.69 -1.85 -3.87
N ARG A 217 -19.80 -3.16 -3.56
CA ARG A 217 -19.53 -3.78 -2.26
C ARG A 217 -18.13 -4.37 -2.07
N ALA A 218 -17.38 -4.60 -3.15
CA ALA A 218 -16.07 -5.27 -3.12
C ALA A 218 -14.89 -4.33 -3.44
N LEU A 219 -15.11 -3.27 -4.22
CA LEU A 219 -14.01 -2.57 -4.89
C LEU A 219 -13.27 -1.50 -4.07
N LEU A 220 -13.91 -0.93 -3.06
CA LEU A 220 -13.28 0.13 -2.28
C LEU A 220 -13.31 -0.32 -0.83
N ARG A 221 -12.21 -0.89 -0.35
CA ARG A 221 -11.99 -1.17 1.07
C ARG A 221 -10.84 -0.41 1.69
N ARG A 222 -9.99 0.22 0.87
CA ARG A 222 -8.88 1.12 1.24
C ARG A 222 -8.47 2.01 0.08
N ILE A 223 -9.10 3.17 -0.11
CA ILE A 223 -8.46 4.23 -0.89
C ILE A 223 -7.20 4.61 -0.11
N TRP A 224 -6.03 4.49 -0.73
CA TRP A 224 -4.81 5.14 -0.28
C TRP A 224 -4.46 6.17 -1.34
N ASP A 225 -4.67 7.42 -0.96
CA ASP A 225 -4.32 8.56 -1.77
C ASP A 225 -2.92 8.99 -1.34
N ASP A 226 -1.91 8.66 -2.16
CA ASP A 226 -0.54 9.18 -2.03
C ASP A 226 -0.37 10.50 -2.78
N VAL A 227 -1.46 11.17 -3.14
CA VAL A 227 -1.40 12.57 -3.54
C VAL A 227 -0.99 13.36 -2.32
N THR A 228 0.28 13.75 -2.29
CA THR A 228 0.80 14.77 -1.39
C THR A 228 -0.04 16.03 -1.59
N VAL A 229 -1.10 16.21 -0.80
CA VAL A 229 -2.06 17.32 -0.95
C VAL A 229 -1.31 18.63 -0.75
N SER A 230 -0.88 19.21 -1.86
CA SER A 230 -0.27 20.53 -1.93
C SER A 230 -1.38 21.58 -1.94
N ARG A 231 -1.10 22.75 -1.36
CA ARG A 231 -2.05 23.87 -1.26
C ARG A 231 -2.71 24.15 -2.63
N GLY A 232 -4.04 24.02 -2.72
CA GLY A 232 -4.84 24.16 -3.94
C GLY A 232 -5.46 22.88 -4.52
N GLN A 233 -5.11 21.69 -3.99
CA GLN A 233 -5.66 20.39 -4.43
C GLN A 233 -6.68 19.78 -3.44
N GLU A 234 -7.11 20.53 -2.41
CA GLU A 234 -7.90 20.03 -1.27
C GLU A 234 -9.29 19.51 -1.65
N ARG A 235 -9.84 20.03 -2.77
CA ARG A 235 -11.18 19.65 -3.26
C ARG A 235 -11.28 18.19 -3.68
N HIS A 236 -10.16 17.56 -4.06
CA HIS A 236 -10.14 16.14 -4.41
C HIS A 236 -10.43 15.28 -3.19
N LEU A 237 -9.70 15.50 -2.10
CA LEU A 237 -9.89 14.75 -0.86
C LEU A 237 -11.28 14.99 -0.27
N VAL A 238 -11.78 16.23 -0.28
CA VAL A 238 -13.14 16.53 0.19
C VAL A 238 -14.20 15.74 -0.59
N SER A 239 -14.06 15.63 -1.91
CA SER A 239 -14.97 14.85 -2.76
C SER A 239 -14.92 13.35 -2.44
N ILE A 240 -13.73 12.81 -2.19
CA ILE A 240 -13.55 11.41 -1.78
C ILE A 240 -14.18 11.16 -0.40
N LEU A 241 -13.96 12.06 0.56
CA LEU A 241 -14.57 11.98 1.89
C LEU A 241 -16.11 12.06 1.79
N ASP A 242 -16.65 12.87 0.88
CA ASP A 242 -18.09 12.94 0.60
C ASP A 242 -18.65 11.66 -0.02
N ALA A 243 -17.93 11.04 -0.94
CA ALA A 243 -18.30 9.75 -1.51
C ALA A 243 -18.29 8.64 -0.44
N LEU A 244 -17.29 8.65 0.44
CA LEU A 244 -17.17 7.69 1.55
C LEU A 244 -18.30 7.83 2.58
N LYS A 245 -18.91 9.01 2.78
CA LYS A 245 -20.05 9.19 3.70
C LYS A 245 -21.23 8.27 3.39
N LYS A 246 -21.42 7.96 2.10
CA LYS A 246 -22.54 7.14 1.61
C LYS A 246 -22.13 5.69 1.33
N ASN A 247 -20.87 5.35 1.55
CA ASN A 247 -20.30 4.05 1.23
C ASN A 247 -20.40 3.11 2.45
N SER A 248 -21.03 1.95 2.28
CA SER A 248 -21.20 0.94 3.35
C SER A 248 -20.31 -0.29 3.19
N SER A 249 -19.25 -0.17 2.40
CA SER A 249 -18.44 -1.31 1.95
C SER A 249 -16.95 -1.09 2.22
N VAL A 250 -16.53 0.16 2.32
CA VAL A 250 -15.19 0.55 2.71
C VAL A 250 -15.03 0.37 4.21
N VAL A 251 -14.03 -0.43 4.60
CA VAL A 251 -13.71 -0.69 6.02
C VAL A 251 -12.45 0.00 6.50
N GLN A 252 -11.63 0.52 5.59
CA GLN A 252 -10.51 1.35 5.97
C GLN A 252 -10.23 2.42 4.91
N PHE A 253 -9.73 3.56 5.33
CA PHE A 253 -9.33 4.66 4.46
C PHE A 253 -7.95 5.14 4.89
N THR A 254 -7.06 5.38 3.93
CA THR A 254 -5.75 5.97 4.21
C THR A 254 -5.51 7.13 3.24
N THR A 255 -4.87 8.20 3.67
CA THR A 255 -4.46 9.29 2.78
C THR A 255 -3.21 9.97 3.33
N SER A 256 -2.40 10.56 2.48
CA SER A 256 -1.26 11.41 2.84
C SER A 256 -1.66 12.86 2.57
N ALA A 257 -1.64 13.74 3.58
CA ALA A 257 -1.98 15.14 3.40
C ALA A 257 -0.97 16.04 4.11
N VAL A 258 -0.30 16.93 3.36
CA VAL A 258 0.74 17.83 3.90
C VAL A 258 0.16 18.77 4.97
N MET A 259 -1.08 19.21 4.76
CA MET A 259 -1.85 20.03 5.68
C MET A 259 -3.32 19.61 5.67
N VAL A 260 -4.01 19.73 6.81
CA VAL A 260 -5.45 19.46 6.91
C VAL A 260 -6.17 20.80 7.02
N THR A 261 -6.86 21.22 5.98
CA THR A 261 -7.60 22.49 5.98
C THR A 261 -8.93 22.40 6.75
N PRO A 262 -9.57 23.54 7.10
CA PRO A 262 -10.85 23.52 7.81
C PRO A 262 -11.98 22.83 7.04
N GLU A 263 -11.93 22.87 5.71
CA GLU A 263 -12.90 22.19 4.84
C GLU A 263 -12.70 20.67 4.85
N MET A 264 -11.45 20.21 4.77
CA MET A 264 -11.10 18.80 4.91
C MET A 264 -11.48 18.28 6.31
N ALA A 265 -11.16 19.02 7.37
CA ALA A 265 -11.52 18.66 8.75
C ALA A 265 -13.04 18.53 8.94
N ARG A 266 -13.83 19.41 8.31
CA ARG A 266 -15.30 19.34 8.33
C ARG A 266 -15.80 18.10 7.58
N SER A 267 -15.33 17.88 6.36
CA SER A 267 -15.78 16.72 5.57
C SER A 267 -15.37 15.40 6.23
N LEU A 268 -14.18 15.33 6.83
CA LEU A 268 -13.71 14.19 7.61
C LEU A 268 -14.60 13.98 8.86
N SER A 269 -14.92 15.04 9.59
CA SER A 269 -15.84 14.96 10.75
C SER A 269 -17.21 14.39 10.35
N GLU A 270 -17.78 14.89 9.25
CA GLU A 270 -19.05 14.41 8.72
C GLU A 270 -18.98 12.95 8.24
N LEU A 271 -17.86 12.54 7.64
CA LEU A 271 -17.59 11.15 7.28
C LEU A 271 -17.61 10.26 8.51
N LEU A 272 -16.86 10.63 9.55
CA LEU A 272 -16.77 9.87 10.78
C LEU A 272 -18.14 9.79 11.47
N ALA A 273 -18.95 10.85 11.39
CA ALA A 273 -20.30 10.83 11.98
C ALA A 273 -21.31 9.95 11.21
N ALA A 274 -21.20 9.87 9.88
CA ALA A 274 -22.19 9.24 9.02
C ALA A 274 -21.86 7.80 8.62
N ASN A 275 -20.58 7.43 8.62
CA ASN A 275 -20.11 6.13 8.15
C ASN A 275 -19.83 5.20 9.35
N ASP A 276 -20.54 4.07 9.40
CA ASP A 276 -20.42 3.03 10.43
C ASP A 276 -19.67 1.76 9.93
N THR A 277 -19.16 1.79 8.70
CA THR A 277 -18.46 0.65 8.09
C THR A 277 -16.96 0.82 8.09
N LEU A 278 -16.45 2.05 8.16
CA LEU A 278 -15.04 2.38 8.29
C LEU A 278 -14.57 2.07 9.72
N ASN A 279 -13.56 1.20 9.82
CA ASN A 279 -12.97 0.75 11.07
C ASN A 279 -11.57 1.33 11.30
N VAL A 280 -10.92 1.81 10.23
CA VAL A 280 -9.59 2.46 10.33
C VAL A 280 -9.53 3.63 9.37
N VAL A 281 -9.09 4.80 9.85
CA VAL A 281 -8.85 5.99 9.04
C VAL A 281 -7.46 6.53 9.36
N ASN A 282 -6.53 6.44 8.40
CA ASN A 282 -5.17 6.92 8.55
C ASN A 282 -4.95 8.17 7.70
N VAL A 283 -4.51 9.27 8.30
CA VAL A 283 -4.02 10.45 7.57
C VAL A 283 -2.53 10.58 7.91
N TYR A 284 -1.65 10.44 6.92
CA TYR A 284 -0.19 10.53 7.08
C TYR A 284 0.33 11.92 6.67
N ASN A 285 1.51 12.29 7.16
CA ASN A 285 2.23 13.53 6.81
C ASN A 285 1.53 14.86 7.15
N TYR A 286 0.70 14.89 8.20
CA TYR A 286 0.01 16.10 8.68
C TYR A 286 0.95 16.97 9.53
N TRP A 287 1.75 17.83 8.89
CA TRP A 287 2.67 18.71 9.62
C TRP A 287 1.97 19.96 10.17
N GLU A 288 0.86 20.39 9.54
CA GLU A 288 0.08 21.56 9.94
C GLU A 288 -1.40 21.19 10.14
N MET A 289 -1.80 20.98 11.40
CA MET A 289 -3.20 20.89 11.82
C MET A 289 -3.42 21.81 13.03
N SER A 290 -4.34 22.74 12.89
CA SER A 290 -4.71 23.69 13.95
C SER A 290 -5.57 23.02 15.03
N PRO A 291 -5.58 23.56 16.27
CA PRO A 291 -6.48 23.10 17.32
C PRO A 291 -7.96 23.11 16.91
N GLN A 292 -8.39 24.05 16.08
CA GLN A 292 -9.76 24.16 15.59
C GLN A 292 -10.15 23.02 14.64
N GLU A 293 -9.24 22.59 13.78
CA GLU A 293 -9.44 21.44 12.88
C GLU A 293 -9.53 20.13 13.67
N ILE A 294 -8.66 19.95 14.67
CA ILE A 294 -8.71 18.81 15.59
C ILE A 294 -10.07 18.76 16.29
N GLN A 295 -10.53 19.87 16.87
CA GLN A 295 -11.84 19.93 17.55
C GLN A 295 -13.00 19.60 16.59
N THR A 296 -12.89 20.02 15.34
CA THR A 296 -13.89 19.71 14.30
C THR A 296 -13.94 18.22 14.03
N ILE A 297 -12.80 17.57 13.82
CA ILE A 297 -12.71 16.12 13.57
C ILE A 297 -13.20 15.31 14.79
N LEU A 298 -12.81 15.72 16.00
CA LEU A 298 -13.23 15.07 17.25
C LEU A 298 -14.76 15.08 17.43
N LYS A 299 -15.46 16.10 16.91
CA LYS A 299 -16.92 16.17 16.98
C LYS A 299 -17.60 14.99 16.25
N GLY A 300 -17.08 14.60 15.10
CA GLY A 300 -17.56 13.47 14.32
C GLY A 300 -17.18 12.12 14.94
N LEU A 301 -15.97 12.01 15.49
CA LEU A 301 -15.51 10.83 16.23
C LEU A 301 -16.38 10.52 17.47
N ARG A 302 -16.90 11.53 18.17
CA ARG A 302 -17.76 11.32 19.34
C ARG A 302 -19.02 10.52 19.06
N THR A 303 -19.49 10.54 17.82
CA THR A 303 -20.67 9.79 17.36
C THR A 303 -20.31 8.54 16.58
N ASN A 304 -19.02 8.31 16.30
CA ASN A 304 -18.55 7.12 15.60
C ASN A 304 -18.24 6.01 16.61
N HIS A 305 -18.75 4.81 16.33
CA HIS A 305 -18.52 3.61 17.15
C HIS A 305 -17.90 2.46 16.35
N SER A 306 -17.57 2.69 15.07
CA SER A 306 -17.03 1.67 14.14
C SER A 306 -15.51 1.64 14.09
N LEU A 307 -14.87 2.78 14.37
CA LEU A 307 -13.41 2.92 14.38
C LEU A 307 -12.81 2.26 15.63
N ILE A 308 -11.84 1.36 15.45
CA ILE A 308 -11.17 0.57 16.51
C ILE A 308 -9.78 1.14 16.80
#